data_AF-A0A1U8JDK5-F1
#
_entry.id   AF-A0A1U8JDK5-F1
#
_cell.length_a   1.000
_cell.length_b   1.000
_cell.length_c   1.000
_cell.angle_alpha   90.00
_cell.angle_beta   90.00
_cell.angle_gamma   90.00
#
_symmetry.space_group_name_H-M   'P 1'
#
loop_
_entity.id
_entity.type
_entity.pdbx_description
1 polymer ?
#
loop_
_entity_poly.entity_id
_entity_poly.type
_entity_poly.pdbx_seq_one_letter_code
_entity_poly.pdbx_strand_id
1 'polypeptide(L)'
;MGLLTINCGMFVRYYGIKELSPRNSIISTKFSARAFASRKPMKKSRREGRPSKSFTLQTKETLPEDINGLADMHPSNDGNTNNGKSVDSTPPDIISIPSRSNVLQACTITSGLIAALGLIIRQVCFSTHLSHVGSMEGLPILDCSTEVSFGFELWHLELITGLVLIISSCRYILLKTWRYFAESSDTANKQILSSLQPYDYLVVAFLPGMSEELLFRGALLPVLGFDWKSVIVVSTLFGVLHLGNGRKYSFAVWATFVGIVYGYATIMSSSVIVPMASHALNNLVGGLLWRYTSKSLE
;
A
#
# COMPACT_ATOMS: atom_id res chain seq x y z
N MET A 1 30.31 -44.86 0.78
CA MET A 1 30.75 -43.46 0.63
C MET A 1 31.10 -43.23 -0.83
N GLY A 2 30.38 -42.38 -1.53
CA GLY A 2 30.68 -42.01 -2.91
C GLY A 2 30.30 -40.55 -3.14
N LEU A 3 31.19 -39.78 -3.76
CA LEU A 3 30.91 -38.41 -4.15
C LEU A 3 29.91 -38.41 -5.32
N LEU A 4 28.92 -37.52 -5.28
CA LEU A 4 28.15 -37.16 -6.46
C LEU A 4 28.47 -35.70 -6.82
N THR A 5 29.25 -35.51 -7.88
CA THR A 5 29.65 -34.20 -8.39
C THR A 5 28.45 -33.50 -9.04
N ILE A 6 28.16 -32.27 -8.60
CA ILE A 6 27.17 -31.41 -9.27
C ILE A 6 27.77 -30.95 -10.60
N ASN A 7 27.17 -31.36 -11.71
CA ASN A 7 27.65 -31.02 -13.04
C ASN A 7 26.94 -29.76 -13.57
N CYS A 8 27.69 -28.69 -13.84
CA CYS A 8 27.16 -27.42 -14.33
C CYS A 8 27.19 -27.39 -15.86
N GLY A 9 26.03 -27.54 -16.51
CA GLY A 9 25.90 -27.52 -17.96
C GLY A 9 25.13 -26.30 -18.46
N MET A 10 25.71 -25.55 -19.40
CA MET A 10 25.01 -24.46 -20.09
C MET A 10 23.87 -25.00 -20.95
N PHE A 11 22.80 -24.22 -21.09
CA PHE A 11 22.00 -24.21 -22.32
C PHE A 11 21.87 -22.79 -22.86
N VAL A 12 22.40 -22.59 -24.06
CA VAL A 12 22.43 -21.30 -24.77
C VAL A 12 21.29 -21.28 -25.80
N ARG A 13 20.77 -20.07 -26.05
CA ARG A 13 19.82 -19.67 -27.10
C ARG A 13 19.70 -20.62 -28.30
N TYR A 14 18.46 -20.93 -28.67
CA TYR A 14 18.08 -21.14 -30.07
C TYR A 14 17.03 -20.09 -30.47
N TYR A 15 17.42 -19.11 -31.28
CA TYR A 15 16.50 -18.21 -31.97
C TYR A 15 16.06 -18.88 -33.28
N GLY A 16 14.82 -19.35 -33.33
CA GLY A 16 14.23 -19.90 -34.56
C GLY A 16 13.67 -18.81 -35.46
N ILE A 17 14.45 -18.30 -36.42
CA ILE A 17 13.92 -17.42 -37.46
C ILE A 17 12.99 -18.23 -38.38
N LYS A 18 11.77 -17.75 -38.57
CA LYS A 18 10.90 -18.11 -39.70
C LYS A 18 10.36 -16.84 -40.33
N GLU A 19 10.93 -16.47 -41.47
CA GLU A 19 10.23 -15.57 -42.40
C GLU A 19 8.97 -16.25 -42.92
N LEU A 20 7.87 -15.51 -43.01
CA LEU A 20 6.72 -15.87 -43.82
C LEU A 20 6.16 -14.61 -44.48
N SER A 21 6.10 -14.63 -45.80
CA SER A 21 5.78 -13.49 -46.67
C SER A 21 4.34 -12.97 -46.47
N PRO A 22 4.08 -11.64 -46.57
CA PRO A 22 2.79 -11.06 -46.20
C PRO A 22 1.65 -11.48 -47.13
N ARG A 23 0.49 -11.80 -46.54
CA ARG A 23 -0.73 -12.13 -47.28
C ARG A 23 -1.77 -11.01 -47.12
N ASN A 24 -2.04 -10.31 -48.20
CA ASN A 24 -3.08 -9.27 -48.24
C ASN A 24 -4.48 -9.86 -47.95
N SER A 25 -5.19 -9.28 -46.99
CA SER A 25 -6.64 -9.43 -46.87
C SER A 25 -7.28 -8.07 -46.56
N ILE A 26 -8.16 -7.62 -47.46
CA ILE A 26 -8.79 -6.30 -47.40
C ILE A 26 -10.05 -6.39 -46.52
N ILE A 27 -10.09 -5.65 -45.42
CA ILE A 27 -11.35 -5.29 -44.75
C ILE A 27 -11.36 -3.77 -44.52
N SER A 28 -12.25 -3.08 -45.22
CA SER A 28 -12.42 -1.63 -45.14
C SER A 28 -13.53 -1.26 -44.16
N THR A 29 -13.17 -0.79 -42.96
CA THR A 29 -14.08 -0.09 -42.04
C THR A 29 -13.70 1.39 -41.94
N LYS A 30 -14.38 2.23 -42.73
CA LYS A 30 -14.20 3.70 -42.69
C LYS A 30 -14.69 4.26 -41.36
N PHE A 31 -13.79 4.81 -40.54
CA PHE A 31 -14.18 5.75 -39.48
C PHE A 31 -13.79 7.18 -39.90
N SER A 32 -14.76 8.07 -39.92
CA SER A 32 -14.61 9.41 -40.50
C SER A 32 -14.17 10.42 -39.45
N ALA A 33 -12.93 10.88 -39.55
CA ALA A 33 -12.45 12.00 -38.75
C ALA A 33 -13.08 13.32 -39.28
N ARG A 34 -13.87 14.00 -38.43
CA ARG A 34 -14.23 15.40 -38.63
C ARG A 34 -13.53 16.24 -37.56
N ALA A 35 -12.77 17.23 -38.00
CA ALA A 35 -12.03 18.15 -37.15
C ALA A 35 -12.49 19.60 -37.35
N PHE A 36 -12.14 20.44 -36.38
CA PHE A 36 -12.20 21.91 -36.39
C PHE A 36 -13.58 22.60 -36.56
N ALA A 37 -14.03 23.21 -35.46
CA ALA A 37 -14.57 24.57 -35.50
C ALA A 37 -14.14 25.32 -34.23
N SER A 38 -13.39 26.42 -34.39
CA SER A 38 -12.86 27.21 -33.27
C SER A 38 -13.76 28.41 -32.95
N ARG A 39 -13.91 28.77 -31.67
CA ARG A 39 -14.26 30.14 -31.26
C ARG A 39 -13.39 30.58 -30.06
N LYS A 40 -12.88 31.82 -30.13
CA LYS A 40 -12.03 32.47 -29.11
C LYS A 40 -12.87 33.45 -28.25
N PRO A 41 -12.37 33.91 -27.08
CA PRO A 41 -13.19 34.56 -26.06
C PRO A 41 -13.43 36.06 -26.31
N MET A 42 -14.44 36.61 -25.62
CA MET A 42 -14.66 38.05 -25.48
C MET A 42 -14.42 38.55 -24.05
N LYS A 43 -14.36 39.88 -23.90
CA LYS A 43 -13.67 40.59 -22.81
C LYS A 43 -14.64 41.23 -21.80
N LYS A 44 -14.30 41.06 -20.51
CA LYS A 44 -14.12 42.15 -19.52
C LYS A 44 -15.28 43.16 -19.30
N SER A 45 -15.84 43.12 -18.10
CA SER A 45 -16.10 44.35 -17.33
C SER A 45 -15.09 44.46 -16.17
N ARG A 46 -14.89 45.65 -15.60
CA ARG A 46 -13.90 45.98 -14.55
C ARG A 46 -14.43 47.10 -13.66
N ARG A 47 -14.41 46.89 -12.33
CA ARG A 47 -13.99 47.81 -11.25
C ARG A 47 -13.99 47.02 -9.93
N GLU A 48 -12.89 46.99 -9.17
CA GLU A 48 -12.41 47.98 -8.17
C GLU A 48 -13.31 48.01 -6.91
N GLY A 49 -12.83 47.67 -5.70
CA GLY A 49 -11.45 47.29 -5.33
C GLY A 49 -11.23 46.66 -3.94
N ARG A 50 -9.95 46.57 -3.55
CA ARG A 50 -9.38 46.19 -2.23
C ARG A 50 -9.27 47.45 -1.32
N PRO A 51 -9.04 47.41 0.02
CA PRO A 51 -8.21 46.46 0.80
C PRO A 51 -8.81 45.94 2.14
N SER A 52 -8.52 44.70 2.60
CA SER A 52 -7.40 44.23 3.47
C SER A 52 -7.62 44.37 5.00
N LYS A 53 -6.95 43.50 5.78
CA LYS A 53 -7.03 43.30 7.26
C LYS A 53 -8.36 42.67 7.76
N SER A 54 -8.44 41.96 8.89
CA SER A 54 -7.41 41.50 9.85
C SER A 54 -7.72 40.11 10.43
N PHE A 55 -6.77 39.58 11.21
CA PHE A 55 -6.82 38.34 12.00
C PHE A 55 -7.59 38.49 13.33
N THR A 56 -7.84 37.34 13.99
CA THR A 56 -8.03 37.14 15.45
C THR A 56 -9.46 37.04 16.02
N LEU A 57 -9.57 36.20 17.06
CA LEU A 57 -10.73 35.83 17.88
C LEU A 57 -11.42 37.02 18.56
N GLN A 58 -12.64 36.80 19.04
CA GLN A 58 -13.09 37.37 20.31
C GLN A 58 -13.48 36.28 21.31
N THR A 59 -13.19 36.55 22.58
CA THR A 59 -13.52 35.72 23.74
C THR A 59 -14.84 36.18 24.35
N LYS A 60 -15.56 35.22 24.94
CA LYS A 60 -16.70 35.38 25.86
C LYS A 60 -16.51 36.52 26.87
N GLU A 61 -17.56 37.32 27.09
CA GLU A 61 -17.81 38.01 28.36
C GLU A 61 -19.33 38.13 28.63
N THR A 62 -19.76 38.64 29.78
CA THR A 62 -21.10 38.34 30.37
C THR A 62 -21.56 39.42 31.35
N LEU A 63 -22.86 39.76 31.36
CA LEU A 63 -23.74 40.22 32.47
C LEU A 63 -25.09 40.73 31.87
N PRO A 64 -26.17 40.99 32.65
CA PRO A 64 -26.51 40.57 34.02
C PRO A 64 -27.86 39.74 33.99
N GLU A 65 -28.87 39.74 34.87
CA GLU A 65 -29.22 40.30 36.22
C GLU A 65 -30.37 39.43 36.85
N ASP A 66 -30.99 39.90 37.94
CA ASP A 66 -32.33 39.56 38.52
C ASP A 66 -32.62 38.13 39.09
N ILE A 67 -33.29 37.94 40.24
CA ILE A 67 -33.43 38.75 41.48
C ILE A 67 -33.96 37.88 42.66
N ASN A 68 -33.57 38.19 43.92
CA ASN A 68 -34.13 37.76 45.23
C ASN A 68 -34.21 36.26 45.64
N GLY A 69 -33.94 35.92 46.93
CA GLY A 69 -34.26 34.56 47.42
C GLY A 69 -33.97 34.00 48.84
N LEU A 70 -33.75 34.79 49.92
CA LEU A 70 -33.91 34.40 51.36
C LEU A 70 -32.93 33.38 52.06
N ALA A 71 -32.33 33.83 53.18
CA ALA A 71 -31.84 33.17 54.44
C ALA A 71 -31.27 31.71 54.46
N ASP A 72 -30.25 31.32 55.26
CA ASP A 72 -30.03 31.55 56.72
C ASP A 72 -28.54 31.51 57.18
N MET A 73 -28.28 31.80 58.48
CA MET A 73 -26.97 31.74 59.20
C MET A 73 -26.74 30.33 59.86
N HIS A 74 -25.61 29.90 60.45
CA HIS A 74 -24.44 30.54 61.11
C HIS A 74 -23.17 29.59 61.02
N PRO A 75 -22.05 29.65 61.81
CA PRO A 75 -20.69 29.55 61.24
C PRO A 75 -19.71 28.57 61.95
N SER A 76 -18.39 28.76 61.72
CA SER A 76 -17.23 28.26 62.51
C SER A 76 -16.81 26.79 62.28
N ASN A 77 -15.53 26.39 62.37
CA ASN A 77 -14.27 27.15 62.58
C ASN A 77 -13.06 26.45 61.92
N ASP A 78 -11.94 27.19 61.85
CA ASP A 78 -10.54 26.75 61.70
C ASP A 78 -10.14 25.89 60.47
N GLY A 79 -8.96 26.22 59.93
CA GLY A 79 -8.35 25.49 58.80
C GLY A 79 -6.97 24.93 59.14
N ASN A 80 -6.41 24.14 58.21
CA ASN A 80 -5.00 23.78 58.25
C ASN A 80 -4.42 23.73 56.83
N THR A 81 -3.41 24.56 56.57
CA THR A 81 -2.69 24.59 55.30
C THR A 81 -1.38 23.85 55.46
N ASN A 82 -1.13 22.78 54.68
CA ASN A 82 0.11 22.60 53.91
C ASN A 82 0.25 21.21 53.22
N ASN A 83 0.27 21.26 51.89
CA ASN A 83 1.07 20.46 50.96
C ASN A 83 1.84 19.21 51.48
N GLY A 84 1.38 18.03 51.09
CA GLY A 84 2.20 16.80 51.00
C GLY A 84 2.03 16.17 49.62
N LYS A 85 3.13 16.11 48.83
CA LYS A 85 3.13 15.68 47.42
C LYS A 85 2.28 14.41 47.16
N SER A 86 1.23 14.54 46.36
CA SER A 86 0.71 13.39 45.60
C SER A 86 1.78 12.96 44.60
N VAL A 87 2.14 11.67 44.61
CA VAL A 87 3.00 11.10 43.56
C VAL A 87 2.25 11.18 42.25
N ASP A 88 2.84 11.83 41.24
CA ASP A 88 2.29 11.87 39.89
C ASP A 88 2.42 10.48 39.25
N SER A 89 1.40 9.65 39.47
CA SER A 89 1.25 8.36 38.82
C SER A 89 0.81 8.59 37.38
N THR A 90 1.76 8.97 36.52
CA THR A 90 1.56 9.08 35.08
C THR A 90 0.92 7.78 34.58
N PRO A 91 -0.28 7.82 33.97
CA PRO A 91 -0.91 6.61 33.48
C PRO A 91 0.01 5.92 32.46
N PRO A 92 0.16 4.58 32.49
CA PRO A 92 0.90 3.89 31.45
C PRO A 92 0.27 4.21 30.09
N ASP A 93 1.09 4.50 29.08
CA ASP A 93 0.64 4.92 27.74
C ASP A 93 -0.51 4.02 27.24
N ILE A 94 -1.72 4.57 27.25
CA ILE A 94 -2.90 3.83 26.80
C ILE A 94 -2.79 3.72 25.29
N ILE A 95 -2.29 2.57 24.82
CA ILE A 95 -2.22 2.23 23.40
C ILE A 95 -3.65 2.26 22.86
N SER A 96 -4.00 3.36 22.21
CA SER A 96 -5.34 3.66 21.74
C SER A 96 -5.67 2.78 20.54
N ILE A 97 -6.26 1.61 20.83
CA ILE A 97 -6.73 0.68 19.80
C ILE A 97 -7.72 1.43 18.90
N PRO A 98 -7.43 1.58 17.59
CA PRO A 98 -8.29 2.34 16.70
C PRO A 98 -9.63 1.62 16.50
N SER A 99 -10.71 2.40 16.42
CA SER A 99 -12.04 1.85 16.16
C SER A 99 -12.10 1.19 14.78
N ARG A 100 -13.00 0.19 14.64
CA ARG A 100 -13.26 -0.53 13.39
C ARG A 100 -13.46 0.39 12.20
N SER A 101 -14.21 1.48 12.38
CA SER A 101 -14.45 2.50 11.33
C SER A 101 -13.16 3.14 10.87
N ASN A 102 -12.28 3.51 11.80
CA ASN A 102 -11.06 4.25 11.51
C ASN A 102 -10.04 3.34 10.81
N VAL A 103 -9.94 2.07 11.22
CA VAL A 103 -9.10 1.06 10.54
C VAL A 103 -9.59 0.84 9.10
N LEU A 104 -10.87 0.57 8.90
CA LEU A 104 -11.43 0.31 7.57
C LEU A 104 -11.36 1.55 6.66
N GLN A 105 -11.60 2.75 7.20
CA GLN A 105 -11.48 4.01 6.46
C GLN A 105 -10.02 4.28 6.05
N ALA A 106 -9.07 4.14 6.98
CA ALA A 106 -7.65 4.32 6.69
C ALA A 106 -7.16 3.29 5.66
N CYS A 107 -7.53 2.02 5.80
CA CYS A 107 -7.23 0.97 4.83
C CYS A 107 -7.78 1.31 3.44
N THR A 108 -9.04 1.75 3.36
CA THR A 108 -9.71 2.06 2.08
C THR A 108 -9.10 3.28 1.40
N ILE A 109 -8.88 4.37 2.14
CA ILE A 109 -8.29 5.61 1.59
C ILE A 109 -6.84 5.36 1.15
N THR A 110 -6.01 4.76 2.01
CA THR A 110 -4.60 4.51 1.68
C THR A 110 -4.47 3.56 0.49
N SER A 111 -5.22 2.45 0.44
CA SER A 111 -5.19 1.53 -0.69
C SER A 111 -5.69 2.18 -1.98
N GLY A 112 -6.72 3.03 -1.90
CA GLY A 112 -7.23 3.79 -3.04
C GLY A 112 -6.20 4.77 -3.61
N LEU A 113 -5.47 5.48 -2.74
CA LEU A 113 -4.39 6.40 -3.12
C LEU A 113 -3.18 5.66 -3.72
N ILE A 114 -2.77 4.54 -3.13
CA ILE A 114 -1.68 3.69 -3.64
C ILE A 114 -2.04 3.12 -5.02
N ALA A 115 -3.26 2.59 -5.19
CA ALA A 115 -3.74 2.08 -6.46
C ALA A 115 -3.82 3.18 -7.54
N ALA A 116 -4.34 4.36 -7.20
CA ALA A 116 -4.38 5.51 -8.10
C ALA A 116 -2.97 5.95 -8.53
N LEU A 117 -2.01 6.00 -7.59
CA LEU A 117 -0.61 6.32 -7.88
C LEU A 117 0.02 5.29 -8.83
N GLY A 118 -0.20 3.99 -8.61
CA GLY A 118 0.28 2.92 -9.49
C GLY A 118 -0.27 3.04 -10.91
N LEU A 119 -1.59 3.28 -11.04
CA LEU A 119 -2.24 3.51 -12.34
C LEU A 119 -1.72 4.77 -13.05
N ILE A 120 -1.50 5.87 -12.32
CA ILE A 120 -0.96 7.12 -12.87
C ILE A 120 0.46 6.91 -13.38
N ILE A 121 1.35 6.30 -12.59
CA ILE A 121 2.75 6.03 -13.01
C ILE A 121 2.76 5.14 -14.26
N ARG A 122 1.98 4.07 -14.27
CA ARG A 122 1.88 3.14 -15.41
C ARG A 122 1.36 3.83 -16.67
N GLN A 123 0.29 4.64 -16.56
CA GLN A 123 -0.29 5.36 -17.69
C GLN A 123 0.63 6.46 -18.22
N VAL A 124 1.28 7.24 -17.34
CA VAL A 124 2.22 8.29 -17.73
C VAL A 124 3.41 7.69 -18.47
N CYS A 125 4.00 6.61 -17.95
CA CYS A 125 5.14 5.94 -18.58
C CYS A 125 4.79 5.43 -20.00
N PHE A 126 3.64 4.75 -20.16
CA PHE A 126 3.14 4.30 -21.45
C PHE A 126 2.89 5.47 -22.42
N SER A 127 2.27 6.56 -21.95
CA SER A 127 2.04 7.76 -22.77
C SER A 127 3.34 8.46 -23.17
N THR A 128 4.38 8.48 -22.33
CA THR A 128 5.70 9.00 -22.72
C THR A 128 6.39 8.11 -23.76
N HIS A 129 6.28 6.78 -23.65
CA HIS A 129 6.82 5.84 -24.64
C HIS A 129 6.18 6.08 -26.02
N LEU A 130 4.84 6.08 -26.09
CA LEU A 130 4.08 6.29 -27.33
C LEU A 130 4.40 7.65 -27.99
N SER A 131 4.64 8.69 -27.18
CA SER A 131 4.99 10.03 -27.68
C SER A 131 6.42 10.11 -28.24
N HIS A 132 7.35 9.31 -27.73
CA HIS A 132 8.76 9.33 -28.16
C HIS A 132 9.00 8.42 -29.38
N VAL A 133 8.36 7.25 -29.42
CA VAL A 133 8.42 6.30 -30.55
C VAL A 133 7.88 6.94 -31.84
N GLY A 134 6.91 7.86 -31.73
CA GLY A 134 6.41 8.64 -32.86
C GLY A 134 7.33 9.78 -33.34
N SER A 135 8.50 10.01 -32.72
CA SER A 135 9.32 11.22 -32.97
C SER A 135 10.73 10.99 -33.51
N MET A 136 11.50 10.02 -33.03
CA MET A 136 12.88 9.76 -33.50
C MET A 136 13.31 8.30 -33.32
N GLU A 137 14.12 7.80 -34.26
CA GLU A 137 14.88 6.56 -34.08
C GLU A 137 15.99 6.72 -33.01
N GLY A 138 16.39 5.64 -32.36
CA GLY A 138 17.73 5.54 -31.75
C GLY A 138 17.86 5.54 -30.22
N LEU A 139 16.86 5.10 -29.45
CA LEU A 139 17.06 4.80 -28.01
C LEU A 139 16.10 3.69 -27.52
N PRO A 140 16.61 2.55 -27.01
CA PRO A 140 15.76 1.49 -26.45
C PRO A 140 15.30 1.88 -25.04
N ILE A 141 14.08 2.41 -24.94
CA ILE A 141 13.45 2.79 -23.66
C ILE A 141 12.30 1.80 -23.40
N LEU A 142 12.21 1.32 -22.16
CA LEU A 142 11.48 0.11 -21.79
C LEU A 142 9.95 0.31 -21.78
N ASP A 143 9.21 -0.51 -22.55
CA ASP A 143 7.74 -0.45 -22.57
C ASP A 143 7.13 -1.09 -21.32
N CYS A 144 7.04 -0.28 -20.29
CA CYS A 144 6.61 -0.67 -18.95
C CYS A 144 5.17 -1.21 -18.87
N SER A 145 4.37 -1.07 -19.93
CA SER A 145 3.02 -1.62 -19.99
C SER A 145 2.96 -3.00 -20.64
N THR A 146 3.91 -3.35 -21.53
CA THR A 146 3.96 -4.68 -22.15
C THR A 146 4.66 -5.72 -21.30
N GLU A 147 5.69 -5.34 -20.53
CA GLU A 147 6.47 -6.28 -19.69
C GLU A 147 5.64 -6.95 -18.57
N VAL A 148 4.69 -6.20 -17.98
CA VAL A 148 3.79 -6.67 -16.92
C VAL A 148 2.35 -6.44 -17.32
N SER A 149 1.61 -7.51 -17.52
CA SER A 149 0.20 -7.51 -17.91
C SER A 149 -0.76 -7.67 -16.73
N PHE A 150 -2.06 -7.59 -17.02
CA PHE A 150 -3.14 -8.11 -16.16
C PHE A 150 -3.65 -9.48 -16.65
N GLY A 151 -2.87 -10.18 -17.49
CA GLY A 151 -3.23 -11.48 -18.06
C GLY A 151 -3.27 -12.58 -17.00
N PHE A 152 -4.09 -13.60 -17.24
CA PHE A 152 -4.24 -14.74 -16.33
C PHE A 152 -4.29 -16.06 -17.10
N GLU A 153 -3.42 -16.99 -16.70
CA GLU A 153 -3.29 -18.33 -17.28
C GLU A 153 -3.43 -19.38 -16.16
N LEU A 154 -3.84 -20.60 -16.49
CA LEU A 154 -4.16 -21.62 -15.46
C LEU A 154 -2.96 -21.98 -14.56
N TRP A 155 -1.74 -21.95 -15.10
CA TRP A 155 -0.52 -22.23 -14.32
C TRP A 155 -0.20 -21.13 -13.29
N HIS A 156 -0.78 -19.93 -13.41
CA HIS A 156 -0.71 -18.92 -12.36
C HIS A 156 -1.35 -19.40 -11.05
N LEU A 157 -2.34 -20.31 -11.09
CA LEU A 157 -2.93 -20.89 -9.87
C LEU A 157 -1.91 -21.75 -9.10
N GLU A 158 -1.07 -22.51 -9.80
CA GLU A 158 -0.01 -23.30 -9.19
C GLU A 158 1.03 -22.38 -8.55
N LEU A 159 1.47 -21.35 -9.28
CA LEU A 159 2.43 -20.36 -8.78
C LEU A 159 1.88 -19.59 -7.56
N ILE A 160 0.64 -19.11 -7.61
CA ILE A 160 -0.03 -18.45 -6.46
C ILE A 160 -0.12 -19.41 -5.26
N THR A 161 -0.50 -20.67 -5.48
CA THR A 161 -0.62 -21.67 -4.41
C THR A 161 0.74 -21.94 -3.77
N GLY A 162 1.79 -22.14 -4.57
CA GLY A 162 3.17 -22.32 -4.09
C GLY A 162 3.67 -21.11 -3.30
N LEU A 163 3.42 -19.88 -3.79
CA LEU A 163 3.78 -18.63 -3.10
C LEU A 163 3.06 -18.47 -1.76
N VAL A 164 1.77 -18.80 -1.68
CA VAL A 164 1.00 -18.76 -0.42
C VAL A 164 1.52 -19.79 0.57
N LEU A 165 1.76 -21.04 0.14
CA LEU A 165 2.31 -22.08 1.00
C LEU A 165 3.71 -21.70 1.52
N ILE A 166 4.64 -21.30 0.64
CA ILE A 166 6.01 -20.95 1.02
C ILE A 166 6.02 -19.75 1.98
N ILE A 167 5.35 -18.64 1.63
CA ILE A 167 5.40 -17.42 2.44
C ILE A 167 4.68 -17.61 3.78
N SER A 168 3.55 -18.32 3.81
CA SER A 168 2.86 -18.63 5.07
C SER A 168 3.68 -19.58 5.97
N SER A 169 4.34 -20.59 5.40
CA SER A 169 5.24 -21.48 6.15
C SER A 169 6.48 -20.74 6.67
N CYS A 170 7.15 -19.92 5.85
CA CYS A 170 8.27 -19.09 6.29
C CYS A 170 7.84 -18.10 7.39
N ARG A 171 6.68 -17.45 7.25
CA ARG A 171 6.13 -16.56 8.29
C ARG A 171 5.88 -17.32 9.58
N TYR A 172 5.25 -18.49 9.52
CA TYR A 172 5.00 -19.33 10.70
C TYR A 172 6.30 -19.73 11.42
N ILE A 173 7.33 -20.14 10.67
CA ILE A 173 8.65 -20.46 11.23
C ILE A 173 9.25 -19.23 11.92
N LEU A 174 9.28 -18.07 11.26
CA LEU A 174 9.84 -16.84 11.84
C LEU A 174 9.06 -16.35 13.08
N LEU A 175 7.74 -16.54 13.14
CA LEU A 175 6.93 -16.26 14.33
C LEU A 175 7.27 -17.19 15.52
N LYS A 176 7.86 -18.36 15.27
CA LYS A 176 8.31 -19.30 16.31
C LYS A 176 9.79 -19.16 16.66
N THR A 177 10.65 -18.81 15.70
CA THR A 177 12.12 -18.77 15.90
C THR A 177 12.68 -17.37 16.16
N TRP A 178 12.09 -16.30 15.61
CA TRP A 178 12.65 -14.95 15.69
C TRP A 178 11.78 -14.02 16.55
N ARG A 179 12.09 -13.96 17.85
CA ARG A 179 11.34 -13.17 18.86
C ARG A 179 11.06 -11.73 18.42
N TYR A 180 12.04 -11.03 17.84
CA TYR A 180 11.87 -9.65 17.36
C TYR A 180 10.91 -9.51 16.18
N PHE A 181 10.75 -10.54 15.35
CA PHE A 181 9.74 -10.56 14.27
C PHE A 181 8.36 -10.90 14.82
N ALA A 182 8.28 -11.85 15.75
CA ALA A 182 7.03 -12.21 16.44
C ALA A 182 6.44 -11.01 17.21
N GLU A 183 7.24 -10.37 18.06
CA GLU A 183 6.87 -9.18 18.85
C GLU A 183 6.39 -8.03 17.96
N SER A 184 7.08 -7.77 16.85
CA SER A 184 6.71 -6.70 15.91
C SER A 184 5.47 -7.03 15.07
N SER A 185 5.33 -8.29 14.64
CA SER A 185 4.14 -8.76 13.92
C SER A 185 2.90 -8.72 14.80
N ASP A 186 3.01 -9.13 16.06
CA ASP A 186 1.91 -9.08 17.03
C ASP A 186 1.54 -7.62 17.37
N THR A 187 2.52 -6.73 17.54
CA THR A 187 2.24 -5.29 17.76
C THR A 187 1.46 -4.68 16.60
N ALA A 188 1.89 -4.92 15.35
CA ALA A 188 1.19 -4.42 14.16
C ALA A 188 -0.21 -5.07 14.00
N ASN A 189 -0.31 -6.38 14.20
CA ASN A 189 -1.59 -7.09 14.14
C ASN A 189 -2.57 -6.61 15.22
N LYS A 190 -2.11 -6.35 16.46
CA LYS A 190 -2.94 -5.80 17.54
C LYS A 190 -3.51 -4.42 17.22
N GLN A 191 -2.76 -3.57 16.52
CA GLN A 191 -3.23 -2.24 16.10
C GLN A 191 -4.30 -2.30 15.00
N ILE A 192 -4.25 -3.30 14.10
CA ILE A 192 -5.11 -3.36 12.91
C ILE A 192 -6.28 -4.35 13.07
N LEU A 193 -6.05 -5.52 13.66
CA LEU A 193 -6.94 -6.68 13.56
C LEU A 193 -7.83 -6.92 14.80
N SER A 194 -7.53 -6.27 15.92
CA SER A 194 -8.23 -6.47 17.20
C SER A 194 -9.68 -5.94 17.19
N SER A 195 -9.91 -4.79 16.56
CA SER A 195 -11.24 -4.16 16.45
C SER A 195 -12.11 -4.71 15.32
N LEU A 196 -11.65 -5.75 14.60
CA LEU A 196 -12.25 -6.20 13.34
C LEU A 196 -13.13 -7.46 13.47
N GLN A 197 -14.26 -7.44 12.78
CA GLN A 197 -15.16 -8.58 12.59
C GLN A 197 -14.57 -9.57 11.56
N PRO A 198 -14.99 -10.85 11.52
CA PRO A 198 -14.37 -11.85 10.64
C PRO A 198 -14.35 -11.47 9.15
N TYR A 199 -15.41 -10.84 8.64
CA TYR A 199 -15.49 -10.43 7.23
C TYR A 199 -14.58 -9.24 6.88
N ASP A 200 -14.23 -8.39 7.85
CA ASP A 200 -13.33 -7.24 7.65
C ASP A 200 -11.92 -7.70 7.23
N TYR A 201 -11.53 -8.93 7.60
CA TYR A 201 -10.23 -9.52 7.28
C TYR A 201 -10.06 -9.71 5.76
N LEU A 202 -11.16 -9.85 5.00
CA LEU A 202 -11.10 -9.83 3.55
C LEU A 202 -10.73 -8.42 3.04
N VAL A 203 -11.34 -7.38 3.59
CA VAL A 203 -11.10 -5.98 3.19
C VAL A 203 -9.65 -5.57 3.49
N VAL A 204 -9.17 -5.80 4.71
CA VAL A 204 -7.80 -5.41 5.11
C VAL A 204 -6.70 -6.35 4.61
N ALA A 205 -7.04 -7.48 3.98
CA ALA A 205 -6.08 -8.32 3.27
C ALA A 205 -6.00 -7.98 1.78
N PHE A 206 -7.15 -7.89 1.09
CA PHE A 206 -7.21 -7.69 -0.36
C PHE A 206 -6.94 -6.25 -0.79
N LEU A 207 -7.43 -5.23 -0.09
CA LEU A 207 -7.19 -3.83 -0.50
C LEU A 207 -5.69 -3.44 -0.53
N PRO A 208 -4.90 -3.64 0.55
CA PRO A 208 -3.46 -3.40 0.48
C PRO A 208 -2.76 -4.39 -0.47
N GLY A 209 -3.09 -5.68 -0.38
CA GLY A 209 -2.47 -6.72 -1.21
C GLY A 209 -2.67 -6.54 -2.73
N MET A 210 -3.76 -5.90 -3.16
CA MET A 210 -3.96 -5.52 -4.57
C MET A 210 -3.33 -4.16 -4.90
N SER A 211 -3.53 -3.14 -4.05
CA SER A 211 -3.05 -1.78 -4.34
C SER A 211 -1.53 -1.65 -4.31
N GLU A 212 -0.87 -2.25 -3.32
CA GLU A 212 0.59 -2.22 -3.20
C GLU A 212 1.24 -2.94 -4.38
N GLU A 213 0.74 -4.12 -4.77
CA GLU A 213 1.29 -4.85 -5.92
C GLU A 213 1.07 -4.10 -7.24
N LEU A 214 -0.05 -3.36 -7.39
CA LEU A 214 -0.28 -2.47 -8.53
C LEU A 214 0.78 -1.34 -8.61
N LEU A 215 1.18 -0.77 -7.47
CA LEU A 215 2.22 0.25 -7.41
C LEU A 215 3.62 -0.35 -7.59
N PHE A 216 4.02 -1.32 -6.77
CA PHE A 216 5.39 -1.83 -6.73
C PHE A 216 5.72 -2.74 -7.92
N ARG A 217 4.81 -3.64 -8.33
CA ARG A 217 5.06 -4.65 -9.38
C ARG A 217 4.40 -4.26 -10.70
N GLY A 218 3.22 -3.65 -10.66
CA GLY A 218 2.51 -3.17 -11.85
C GLY A 218 3.02 -1.86 -12.47
N ALA A 219 3.85 -1.09 -11.72
CA ALA A 219 4.37 0.20 -12.17
C ALA A 219 5.86 0.43 -11.84
N LEU A 220 6.27 0.43 -10.56
CA LEU A 220 7.65 0.82 -10.16
C LEU A 220 8.72 -0.17 -10.64
N LEU A 221 8.46 -1.48 -10.59
CA LEU A 221 9.38 -2.49 -11.12
C LEU A 221 9.63 -2.30 -12.63
N PRO A 222 8.62 -2.28 -13.51
CA PRO A 222 8.82 -1.91 -14.91
C PRO A 222 9.58 -0.59 -15.11
N VAL A 223 9.23 0.48 -14.39
CA VAL A 223 9.86 1.81 -14.54
C VAL A 223 11.35 1.84 -14.18
N LEU A 224 11.82 0.98 -13.27
CA LEU A 224 13.24 0.86 -12.94
C LEU A 224 13.97 -0.17 -13.82
N GLY A 225 13.26 -1.18 -14.30
CA GLY A 225 13.77 -2.23 -15.17
C GLY A 225 13.09 -3.57 -14.89
N PHE A 226 12.77 -4.35 -15.92
CA PHE A 226 12.20 -5.69 -15.73
C PHE A 226 13.29 -6.74 -15.46
N ASP A 227 14.11 -6.49 -14.44
CA ASP A 227 15.28 -7.30 -14.07
C ASP A 227 15.44 -7.56 -12.56
N TRP A 228 16.35 -8.47 -12.22
CA TRP A 228 16.60 -8.90 -10.84
C TRP A 228 17.18 -7.79 -9.94
N LYS A 229 17.87 -6.79 -10.51
CA LYS A 229 18.42 -5.66 -9.75
C LYS A 229 17.29 -4.73 -9.31
N SER A 230 16.38 -4.47 -10.24
CA SER A 230 15.18 -3.66 -10.03
C SER A 230 14.23 -4.33 -9.05
N VAL A 231 14.11 -5.66 -9.08
CA VAL A 231 13.45 -6.43 -8.00
C VAL A 231 14.09 -6.13 -6.65
N ILE A 232 15.42 -6.18 -6.49
CA ILE A 232 16.08 -5.86 -5.21
C ILE A 232 15.78 -4.41 -4.78
N VAL A 233 15.87 -3.43 -5.68
CA VAL A 233 15.61 -2.00 -5.36
C VAL A 233 14.17 -1.78 -4.92
N VAL A 234 13.18 -2.26 -5.69
CA VAL A 234 11.75 -2.14 -5.37
C VAL A 234 11.41 -2.85 -4.06
N SER A 235 11.99 -4.03 -3.84
CA SER A 235 11.77 -4.81 -2.62
C SER A 235 12.36 -4.15 -1.38
N THR A 236 13.52 -3.50 -1.52
CA THR A 236 14.16 -2.72 -0.46
C THR A 236 13.31 -1.50 -0.11
N LEU A 237 12.80 -0.77 -1.11
CA LEU A 237 11.88 0.35 -0.90
C LEU A 237 10.58 -0.11 -0.20
N PHE A 238 9.98 -1.22 -0.67
CA PHE A 238 8.80 -1.83 -0.07
C PHE A 238 9.03 -2.20 1.41
N GLY A 239 10.18 -2.79 1.74
CA GLY A 239 10.56 -3.13 3.11
C GLY A 239 10.82 -1.91 4.00
N VAL A 240 11.44 -0.85 3.48
CA VAL A 240 11.66 0.42 4.22
C VAL A 240 10.33 1.11 4.52
N LEU A 241 9.37 1.12 3.58
CA LEU A 241 8.01 1.63 3.80
C LEU A 241 7.18 0.75 4.77
N HIS A 242 7.69 -0.43 5.10
CA HIS A 242 7.14 -1.31 6.14
C HIS A 242 7.70 -1.06 7.55
N LEU A 243 8.51 -0.01 7.76
CA LEU A 243 8.84 0.50 9.09
C LEU A 243 7.70 1.34 9.68
N GLY A 244 7.74 1.58 11.00
CA GLY A 244 6.77 2.43 11.71
C GLY A 244 5.46 1.72 12.07
N ASN A 245 4.62 2.36 12.88
CA ASN A 245 3.32 1.85 13.34
C ASN A 245 3.43 0.41 13.91
N GLY A 246 4.22 0.25 14.97
CA GLY A 246 4.50 -1.06 15.59
C GLY A 246 5.50 -1.96 14.82
N ARG A 247 5.78 -1.66 13.55
CA ARG A 247 6.69 -2.44 12.71
C ARG A 247 8.15 -1.99 12.90
N LYS A 248 8.98 -2.93 13.36
CA LYS A 248 10.42 -2.78 13.65
C LYS A 248 11.25 -3.28 12.46
N TYR A 249 12.57 -3.12 12.53
CA TYR A 249 13.50 -3.58 11.47
C TYR A 249 13.32 -5.06 11.09
N SER A 250 12.99 -5.93 12.05
CA SER A 250 12.64 -7.34 11.80
C SER A 250 11.47 -7.52 10.81
N PHE A 251 10.45 -6.66 10.89
CA PHE A 251 9.34 -6.65 9.94
C PHE A 251 9.78 -6.11 8.57
N ALA A 252 10.60 -5.06 8.53
CA ALA A 252 11.13 -4.50 7.28
C ALA A 252 12.01 -5.50 6.50
N VAL A 253 12.83 -6.31 7.19
CA VAL A 253 13.60 -7.41 6.59
C VAL A 253 12.66 -8.47 6.00
N TRP A 254 11.64 -8.89 6.73
CA TRP A 254 10.62 -9.83 6.23
C TRP A 254 9.86 -9.27 5.01
N ALA A 255 9.44 -8.00 5.08
CA ALA A 255 8.78 -7.32 3.98
C ALA A 255 9.71 -7.19 2.75
N THR A 256 11.01 -6.98 2.94
CA THR A 256 12.00 -7.01 1.84
C THR A 256 12.12 -8.40 1.22
N PHE A 257 12.13 -9.47 2.02
CA PHE A 257 12.18 -10.85 1.53
C PHE A 257 10.93 -11.22 0.71
N VAL A 258 9.73 -10.99 1.27
CA VAL A 258 8.45 -11.15 0.54
C VAL A 258 8.41 -10.23 -0.69
N GLY A 259 9.00 -9.04 -0.54
CA GLY A 259 9.38 -8.10 -1.58
C GLY A 259 9.94 -8.80 -2.82
N ILE A 260 11.10 -9.44 -2.62
CA ILE A 260 11.89 -10.12 -3.66
C ILE A 260 11.10 -11.28 -4.25
N VAL A 261 10.43 -12.08 -3.41
CA VAL A 261 9.67 -13.26 -3.86
C VAL A 261 8.53 -12.87 -4.80
N TYR A 262 7.73 -11.85 -4.49
CA TYR A 262 6.69 -11.35 -5.41
C TYR A 262 7.27 -10.64 -6.63
N GLY A 263 8.41 -9.95 -6.51
CA GLY A 263 9.12 -9.38 -7.66
C GLY A 263 9.56 -10.45 -8.66
N TYR A 264 10.15 -11.55 -8.17
CA TYR A 264 10.53 -12.70 -9.00
C TYR A 264 9.30 -13.38 -9.62
N ALA A 265 8.21 -13.56 -8.85
CA ALA A 265 6.96 -14.10 -9.38
C ALA A 265 6.36 -13.23 -10.49
N THR A 266 6.53 -11.89 -10.42
CA THR A 266 6.11 -10.97 -11.47
C THR A 266 6.94 -11.16 -12.74
N ILE A 267 8.27 -11.29 -12.62
CA ILE A 267 9.17 -11.57 -13.75
C ILE A 267 8.87 -12.94 -14.39
N MET A 268 8.57 -13.96 -13.58
CA MET A 268 8.27 -15.30 -14.11
C MET A 268 6.94 -15.39 -14.83
N SER A 269 5.94 -14.58 -14.45
CA SER A 269 4.57 -14.65 -15.00
C SER A 269 4.19 -13.54 -15.97
N SER A 270 5.00 -12.48 -16.08
CA SER A 270 4.62 -11.23 -16.76
C SER A 270 3.21 -10.74 -16.40
N SER A 271 2.76 -10.99 -15.17
CA SER A 271 1.41 -10.68 -14.69
C SER A 271 1.44 -10.14 -13.26
N VAL A 272 0.79 -9.00 -13.06
CA VAL A 272 0.60 -8.42 -11.72
C VAL A 272 -0.48 -9.17 -10.91
N ILE A 273 -1.31 -10.00 -11.55
CA ILE A 273 -2.36 -10.77 -10.85
C ILE A 273 -1.76 -11.82 -9.91
N VAL A 274 -0.62 -12.43 -10.28
CA VAL A 274 0.09 -13.41 -9.46
C VAL A 274 0.54 -12.85 -8.10
N PRO A 275 1.33 -11.76 -8.03
CA PRO A 275 1.71 -11.16 -6.76
C PRO A 275 0.51 -10.57 -6.02
N MET A 276 -0.46 -9.92 -6.70
CA MET A 276 -1.69 -9.40 -6.06
C MET A 276 -2.45 -10.48 -5.28
N ALA A 277 -2.75 -11.60 -5.94
CA ALA A 277 -3.48 -12.70 -5.32
C ALA A 277 -2.65 -13.36 -4.21
N SER A 278 -1.35 -13.57 -4.43
CA SER A 278 -0.45 -14.16 -3.44
C SER A 278 -0.31 -13.28 -2.19
N HIS A 279 -0.24 -11.96 -2.36
CA HIS A 279 -0.15 -11.00 -1.25
C HIS A 279 -1.47 -10.94 -0.47
N ALA A 280 -2.60 -10.78 -1.16
CA ALA A 280 -3.92 -10.78 -0.53
C ALA A 280 -4.20 -12.07 0.27
N LEU A 281 -3.86 -13.24 -0.30
CA LEU A 281 -4.07 -14.53 0.36
C LEU A 281 -3.10 -14.74 1.55
N ASN A 282 -1.83 -14.37 1.44
CA ASN A 282 -0.89 -14.44 2.58
C ASN A 282 -1.29 -13.49 3.72
N ASN A 283 -1.83 -12.30 3.41
CA ASN A 283 -2.35 -11.38 4.42
C ASN A 283 -3.60 -11.96 5.11
N LEU A 284 -4.51 -12.57 4.35
CA LEU A 284 -5.70 -13.23 4.91
C LEU A 284 -5.32 -14.40 5.83
N VAL A 285 -4.45 -15.31 5.36
CA VAL A 285 -3.93 -16.43 6.17
C VAL A 285 -3.20 -15.90 7.41
N GLY A 286 -2.34 -14.89 7.25
CA GLY A 286 -1.58 -14.28 8.34
C GLY A 286 -2.44 -13.59 9.40
N GLY A 287 -3.60 -13.04 9.01
CA GLY A 287 -4.61 -12.48 9.90
C GLY A 287 -5.45 -13.56 10.59
N LEU A 288 -5.96 -14.54 9.85
CA LEU A 288 -6.76 -15.64 10.39
C LEU A 288 -5.98 -16.47 11.42
N LEU A 289 -4.71 -16.79 11.15
CA LEU A 289 -3.83 -17.48 12.10
C LEU A 289 -3.59 -16.67 13.38
N TRP A 290 -3.42 -15.35 13.27
CA TRP A 290 -3.30 -14.48 14.43
C TRP A 290 -4.59 -14.42 15.25
N ARG A 291 -5.75 -14.30 14.58
CA ARG A 291 -7.08 -14.29 15.24
C ARG A 291 -7.35 -15.60 15.98
N TYR A 292 -7.01 -16.74 15.38
CA TYR A 292 -7.13 -18.06 16.02
C TYR A 292 -6.21 -18.20 17.22
N THR A 293 -4.94 -17.80 17.08
CA THR A 293 -3.94 -17.88 18.16
C THR A 293 -4.33 -16.97 19.34
N SER A 294 -4.78 -15.75 19.08
CA SER A 294 -5.22 -14.82 20.13
C SER A 294 -6.39 -15.37 20.93
N LYS A 295 -7.40 -15.94 20.26
CA LYS A 295 -8.55 -16.62 20.89
C LYS A 295 -8.20 -17.90 21.67
N SER A 296 -6.99 -18.42 21.56
CA SER A 296 -6.50 -19.56 22.35
C SER A 296 -5.67 -19.15 23.57
N LEU A 297 -5.57 -17.83 23.82
CA LEU A 297 -4.86 -17.20 24.94
C LEU A 297 -5.81 -16.30 25.78
N GLU A 298 -7.10 -16.34 25.48
CA GLU A 298 -8.23 -15.68 26.17
C GLU A 298 -9.08 -16.75 26.89
#